data_AF-A0A545AIT3-F1
#
_entry.id   AF-A0A545AIT3-F1
#
_cell.length_a   1.000
_cell.length_b   1.000
_cell.length_c   1.000
_cell.angle_alpha   90.00
_cell.angle_beta   90.00
_cell.angle_gamma   90.00
#
_symmetry.space_group_name_H-M   'P 1'
#
loop_
_entity.id
_entity.type
_entity.pdbx_description
1 polymer ?
#
loop_
_entity_poly.entity_id
_entity_poly.type
_entity_poly.pdbx_seq_one_letter_code
_entity_poly.pdbx_strand_id
1 'polypeptide(L)'
;MTTLPRFRASRPSAAIAVSRRPARSPRGRLRTAGAVLALAALGAVGLAPAAASAATVPTATPVSAPTTTPVAVPAAAVKLPSGIEPLSPYIPQTSCEWVDKPGSLALGALLKATYPGTSYGVTRGCTGTMTSEHYDGRAVDWMNSIRKPAQAAQATAVLNWLFATDAAGNKYANARRLGVMYIIWNGQIWGSYNQTWKPYMTCASHPEASMDTTCHRDHVHFSLSWAGAMKRTSFWTGSVAAVDYGPCRVSDLNYAAPYTGVVNKTRCTSYPTITAPAGSAAGYTGLVKFSGAQLQSGANGNAVTALQKGLGLSADGTFGPTTATAVVDFKSTHGLPATAVVDAPTWRALLLAYKPTGAYAGATKPATTTSKPTTSKPAVTTKPAAKPVNPLSQYKKTTLKYGSKGAAVTALQKRLRLPQVTGTFASKTQNAVKTFQRTHRLPVTGVVDTATWVALGA
;
A
#
# COMPACT_ATOMS: atom_id res chain seq x y z
N MET A 1 12.57 54.32 6.17
CA MET A 1 13.20 53.72 4.98
C MET A 1 13.81 52.41 5.47
N THR A 2 13.28 51.23 5.19
CA THR A 2 13.25 50.56 3.88
C THR A 2 12.11 49.53 3.85
N THR A 3 11.29 49.59 2.80
CA THR A 3 10.09 48.80 2.53
C THR A 3 10.39 47.40 1.98
N LEU A 4 9.75 46.37 2.55
CA LEU A 4 9.64 45.02 1.97
C LEU A 4 8.50 44.95 0.95
N PRO A 5 8.64 44.23 -0.18
CA PRO A 5 7.59 44.14 -1.20
C PRO A 5 6.54 43.07 -0.86
N ARG A 6 5.28 43.44 -1.08
CA ARG A 6 4.09 42.58 -1.03
C ARG A 6 4.04 41.66 -2.26
N PHE A 7 4.02 40.34 -2.06
CA PHE A 7 3.61 39.41 -3.12
C PHE A 7 2.09 39.27 -3.14
N ARG A 8 1.52 39.57 -4.32
CA ARG A 8 0.10 39.59 -4.64
C ARG A 8 -0.35 38.18 -5.05
N ALA A 9 -1.44 37.70 -4.44
CA ALA A 9 -2.08 36.43 -4.78
C ALA A 9 -2.89 36.56 -6.09
N SER A 10 -2.66 35.65 -7.04
CA SER A 10 -3.45 35.52 -8.27
C SER A 10 -4.41 34.34 -8.13
N ARG A 11 -5.71 34.60 -8.28
CA ARG A 11 -6.79 33.60 -8.32
C ARG A 11 -6.93 32.96 -9.72
N PRO A 12 -7.57 31.78 -9.83
CA PRO A 12 -7.68 31.00 -11.08
C PRO A 12 -9.00 31.24 -11.81
N SER A 13 -9.02 31.05 -13.14
CA SER A 13 -10.18 30.61 -13.94
C SER A 13 -9.81 30.47 -15.42
N ALA A 14 -10.10 29.31 -16.02
CA ALA A 14 -10.97 29.20 -17.20
C ALA A 14 -11.06 27.73 -17.67
N ALA A 15 -12.30 27.29 -17.82
CA ALA A 15 -12.70 26.00 -18.36
C ALA A 15 -12.43 25.90 -19.86
N ILE A 16 -12.20 24.69 -20.38
CA ILE A 16 -12.30 24.42 -21.83
C ILE A 16 -13.35 23.34 -22.05
N ALA A 17 -14.26 23.70 -22.94
CA ALA A 17 -15.49 23.01 -23.31
C ALA A 17 -15.26 21.80 -24.22
N VAL A 18 -16.22 20.89 -24.12
CA VAL A 18 -16.47 19.79 -25.04
C VAL A 18 -17.01 20.34 -26.38
N SER A 19 -16.49 19.88 -27.51
CA SER A 19 -17.23 19.95 -28.79
C SER A 19 -16.98 18.73 -29.68
N ARG A 20 -18.02 18.44 -30.46
CA ARG A 20 -18.42 17.17 -31.07
C ARG A 20 -17.72 16.90 -32.41
N ARG A 21 -17.69 15.60 -32.78
CA ARG A 21 -17.40 15.10 -34.14
C ARG A 21 -18.31 15.72 -35.21
N PRO A 22 -17.91 15.61 -36.49
CA PRO A 22 -18.72 14.79 -37.39
C PRO A 22 -17.90 13.81 -38.25
N ALA A 23 -18.61 12.92 -38.94
CA ALA A 23 -18.13 11.78 -39.72
C ALA A 23 -18.37 11.97 -41.23
N ARG A 24 -17.48 11.47 -42.09
CA ARG A 24 -17.73 10.49 -43.19
C ARG A 24 -16.55 10.39 -44.19
N SER A 25 -16.41 9.18 -44.74
CA SER A 25 -15.46 8.65 -45.75
C SER A 25 -16.02 8.87 -47.20
N PRO A 26 -15.53 8.30 -48.34
CA PRO A 26 -14.39 7.38 -48.59
C PRO A 26 -13.62 7.51 -49.96
N ARG A 27 -12.66 6.58 -50.15
CA ARG A 27 -12.15 5.94 -51.41
C ARG A 27 -11.20 6.68 -52.38
N GLY A 28 -10.05 6.03 -52.61
CA GLY A 28 -9.26 6.10 -53.84
C GLY A 28 -8.25 4.94 -53.91
N ARG A 29 -8.47 3.98 -54.82
CA ARG A 29 -7.52 2.92 -55.22
C ARG A 29 -6.78 3.39 -56.47
N LEU A 30 -5.52 2.97 -56.66
CA LEU A 30 -4.86 2.58 -57.94
C LEU A 30 -3.47 2.01 -57.54
N ARG A 31 -3.22 0.69 -57.56
CA ARG A 31 -2.80 -0.21 -58.66
C ARG A 31 -1.45 0.12 -59.36
N THR A 32 -0.46 -0.74 -59.06
CA THR A 32 0.44 -1.51 -59.99
C THR A 32 1.49 -0.72 -60.79
N ALA A 33 2.69 -1.20 -61.17
CA ALA A 33 3.37 -2.50 -61.25
C ALA A 33 4.89 -2.24 -61.35
N GLY A 34 5.72 -3.29 -61.28
CA GLY A 34 7.08 -3.26 -61.85
C GLY A 34 8.10 -4.18 -61.17
N ALA A 35 8.15 -5.44 -61.61
CA ALA A 35 9.29 -6.35 -61.44
C ALA A 35 10.52 -5.82 -62.24
N VAL A 36 11.77 -6.24 -62.02
CA VAL A 36 12.36 -7.51 -62.47
C VAL A 36 13.84 -7.58 -62.00
N LEU A 37 14.28 -8.80 -61.68
CA LEU A 37 15.66 -9.29 -61.44
C LEU A 37 16.65 -8.99 -62.57
N ALA A 38 17.95 -8.84 -62.25
CA ALA A 38 19.02 -9.47 -63.04
C ALA A 38 20.32 -9.63 -62.23
N LEU A 39 20.71 -10.89 -61.99
CA LEU A 39 22.09 -11.30 -61.72
C LEU A 39 22.84 -11.38 -63.07
N ALA A 40 24.10 -10.95 -63.11
CA ALA A 40 25.08 -11.48 -64.05
C ALA A 40 26.49 -11.41 -63.44
N ALA A 41 27.15 -12.56 -63.44
CA ALA A 41 28.51 -12.77 -62.97
C ALA A 41 29.51 -12.79 -64.15
N LEU A 42 30.79 -12.79 -63.77
CA LEU A 42 32.00 -13.28 -64.46
C LEU A 42 32.95 -12.24 -65.03
N GLY A 43 34.20 -12.36 -64.58
CA GLY A 43 35.39 -11.68 -65.10
C GLY A 43 36.60 -12.01 -64.24
N ALA A 44 37.14 -13.21 -64.39
CA ALA A 44 38.40 -13.62 -63.77
C ALA A 44 39.58 -13.11 -64.61
N VAL A 45 40.58 -12.49 -63.96
CA VAL A 45 41.92 -12.27 -64.52
C VAL A 45 42.93 -12.68 -63.45
N GLY A 46 43.77 -13.66 -63.79
CA GLY A 46 44.84 -14.15 -62.94
C GLY A 46 46.10 -13.29 -63.03
N LEU A 47 46.77 -13.08 -61.89
CA LEU A 47 48.18 -12.70 -61.81
C LEU A 47 48.88 -13.55 -60.74
N ALA A 48 50.14 -13.86 -61.04
CA ALA A 48 51.07 -14.79 -60.39
C ALA A 48 51.38 -14.50 -58.90
N PRO A 49 51.92 -15.47 -58.14
CA PRO A 49 52.20 -15.30 -56.71
C PRO A 49 53.54 -14.58 -56.50
N ALA A 50 53.50 -13.42 -55.84
CA ALA A 50 54.68 -12.85 -55.20
C ALA A 50 54.85 -13.50 -53.81
N ALA A 51 56.03 -14.04 -53.55
CA ALA A 51 56.40 -14.58 -52.25
C ALA A 51 56.41 -13.46 -51.20
N ALA A 52 55.38 -13.45 -50.33
CA ALA A 52 55.34 -12.66 -49.12
C ALA A 52 55.73 -13.54 -47.94
N SER A 53 56.80 -13.15 -47.25
CA SER A 53 57.28 -13.77 -46.02
C SER A 53 56.13 -13.91 -45.01
N ALA A 54 55.85 -15.15 -44.60
CA ALA A 54 54.89 -15.44 -43.55
C ALA A 54 55.43 -14.91 -42.22
N ALA A 55 55.04 -13.67 -41.87
CA ALA A 55 55.05 -13.26 -40.47
C ALA A 55 53.99 -14.11 -39.75
N THR A 56 54.43 -15.01 -38.88
CA THR A 56 53.56 -15.69 -37.91
C THR A 56 52.91 -14.63 -37.04
N VAL A 57 51.67 -14.26 -37.40
CA VAL A 57 50.79 -13.52 -36.50
C VAL A 57 50.52 -14.45 -35.32
N PRO A 58 50.80 -14.06 -34.06
CA PRO A 58 50.38 -14.85 -32.93
C PRO A 58 48.85 -14.91 -32.99
N THR A 59 48.29 -16.10 -33.18
CA THR A 59 46.88 -16.37 -33.00
C THR A 59 46.55 -15.98 -31.56
N ALA A 60 45.93 -14.82 -31.39
CA ALA A 60 45.36 -14.42 -30.12
C ALA A 60 44.42 -15.55 -29.70
N THR A 61 44.75 -16.20 -28.59
CA THR A 61 43.81 -17.09 -27.91
C THR A 61 42.52 -16.29 -27.70
N PRO A 62 41.34 -16.85 -28.01
CA PRO A 62 40.10 -16.16 -27.70
C PRO A 62 40.07 -15.95 -26.19
N VAL A 63 40.27 -14.69 -25.78
CA VAL A 63 40.02 -14.27 -24.40
C VAL A 63 38.58 -14.64 -24.15
N SER A 64 38.36 -15.67 -23.33
CA SER A 64 37.01 -16.07 -22.93
C SER A 64 36.33 -14.83 -22.38
N ALA A 65 35.25 -14.39 -23.05
CA ALA A 65 34.45 -13.28 -22.58
C ALA A 65 34.07 -13.58 -21.12
N PRO A 66 34.13 -12.59 -20.20
CA PRO A 66 33.72 -12.80 -18.84
C PRO A 66 32.29 -13.31 -18.87
N THR A 67 32.10 -14.55 -18.41
CA THR A 67 30.80 -15.19 -18.32
C THR A 67 30.04 -14.40 -17.26
N THR A 68 29.28 -13.39 -17.69
CA THR A 68 28.42 -12.64 -16.78
C THR A 68 27.39 -13.63 -16.28
N THR A 69 27.52 -14.04 -15.01
CA THR A 69 26.56 -14.94 -14.38
C THR A 69 25.16 -14.40 -14.61
N PRO A 70 24.24 -15.18 -15.23
CA PRO A 70 22.90 -14.71 -15.50
C PRO A 70 22.24 -14.21 -14.22
N VAL A 71 21.61 -13.03 -14.28
CA VAL A 71 20.86 -12.49 -13.14
C VAL A 71 19.70 -13.43 -12.84
N ALA A 72 19.70 -14.02 -11.65
CA ALA A 72 18.66 -14.95 -11.22
C ALA A 72 17.26 -14.33 -11.36
N VAL A 73 16.24 -15.15 -11.61
CA VAL A 73 14.84 -14.72 -11.69
C VAL A 73 13.98 -15.52 -10.70
N PRO A 74 12.83 -14.99 -10.27
CA PRO A 74 11.96 -15.71 -9.37
C PRO A 74 11.42 -17.02 -9.95
N ALA A 75 11.12 -17.98 -9.08
CA ALA A 75 10.54 -19.27 -9.44
C ALA A 75 9.27 -19.56 -8.63
N ALA A 76 8.30 -20.24 -9.25
CA ALA A 76 7.12 -20.72 -8.55
C ALA A 76 7.49 -21.93 -7.69
N ALA A 77 6.96 -21.97 -6.45
CA ALA A 77 7.15 -23.12 -5.55
C ALA A 77 6.19 -24.29 -5.84
N VAL A 78 5.29 -24.13 -6.80
CA VAL A 78 4.26 -25.10 -7.18
C VAL A 78 4.36 -25.44 -8.66
N LYS A 79 3.87 -26.61 -9.04
CA LYS A 79 3.69 -26.95 -10.46
C LYS A 79 2.64 -26.03 -11.07
N LEU A 80 3.03 -25.28 -12.10
CA LEU A 80 2.14 -24.35 -12.77
C LEU A 80 1.15 -25.10 -13.68
N PRO A 81 -0.15 -24.76 -13.67
CA PRO A 81 -1.14 -25.37 -14.54
C PRO A 81 -0.97 -24.88 -15.99
N SER A 82 -1.52 -25.65 -16.95
CA SER A 82 -1.59 -25.23 -18.37
C SER A 82 -2.47 -23.98 -18.55
N GLY A 83 -3.55 -23.88 -17.75
CA GLY A 83 -4.35 -22.67 -17.66
C GLY A 83 -3.59 -21.51 -17.01
N ILE A 84 -4.04 -20.28 -17.28
CA ILE A 84 -3.42 -19.05 -16.77
C ILE A 84 -4.47 -17.97 -16.53
N GLU A 85 -4.27 -17.14 -15.51
CA GLU A 85 -5.11 -15.99 -15.20
C GLU A 85 -5.25 -15.06 -16.41
N PRO A 86 -6.37 -14.37 -16.63
CA PRO A 86 -6.40 -13.27 -17.59
C PRO A 86 -5.44 -12.14 -17.15
N LEU A 87 -5.10 -11.24 -18.07
CA LEU A 87 -4.47 -9.97 -17.68
C LEU A 87 -5.41 -9.23 -16.71
N SER A 88 -4.86 -8.73 -15.60
CA SER A 88 -5.65 -8.03 -14.60
C SER A 88 -6.28 -6.77 -15.22
N PRO A 89 -7.60 -6.56 -15.05
CA PRO A 89 -8.18 -5.25 -15.33
C PRO A 89 -7.64 -4.20 -14.35
N TYR A 90 -7.79 -2.92 -14.68
CA TYR A 90 -7.60 -1.86 -13.70
C TYR A 90 -8.74 -1.89 -12.68
N ILE A 91 -8.39 -2.05 -11.41
CA ILE A 91 -9.30 -1.99 -10.26
C ILE A 91 -8.72 -0.93 -9.31
N PRO A 92 -9.36 0.24 -9.20
CA PRO A 92 -8.85 1.30 -8.35
C PRO A 92 -8.89 0.87 -6.89
N GLN A 93 -7.99 1.41 -6.08
CA GLN A 93 -8.14 1.34 -4.63
C GLN A 93 -9.47 1.99 -4.19
N THR A 94 -10.30 1.21 -3.50
CA THR A 94 -11.60 1.64 -2.97
C THR A 94 -11.67 1.61 -1.45
N SER A 95 -10.83 0.80 -0.78
CA SER A 95 -10.82 0.63 0.68
C SER A 95 -9.54 1.21 1.30
N CYS A 96 -9.59 1.56 2.58
CA CYS A 96 -8.39 1.81 3.36
C CYS A 96 -8.45 1.02 4.65
N GLU A 97 -7.59 0.01 4.75
CA GLU A 97 -7.70 -1.00 5.81
C GLU A 97 -6.39 -1.22 6.59
N TRP A 98 -5.27 -0.63 6.16
CA TRP A 98 -3.96 -0.76 6.84
C TRP A 98 -3.60 -2.23 7.21
N VAL A 99 -3.92 -3.17 6.31
CA VAL A 99 -3.60 -4.60 6.45
C VAL A 99 -2.82 -5.08 5.24
N ASP A 100 -1.62 -5.62 5.50
CA ASP A 100 -0.82 -6.32 4.50
C ASP A 100 -1.57 -7.53 3.94
N LYS A 101 -1.63 -7.64 2.62
CA LYS A 101 -2.26 -8.78 1.96
C LYS A 101 -1.25 -9.92 1.80
N PRO A 102 -1.68 -11.19 1.98
CA PRO A 102 -0.76 -12.32 2.06
C PRO A 102 0.06 -12.53 0.78
N GLY A 103 -0.49 -12.24 -0.38
CA GLY A 103 0.18 -12.31 -1.67
C GLY A 103 1.14 -11.15 -1.90
N SER A 104 0.83 -9.95 -1.41
CA SER A 104 1.76 -8.81 -1.43
C SER A 104 3.01 -9.11 -0.58
N LEU A 105 2.82 -9.65 0.63
CA LEU A 105 3.93 -10.14 1.47
C LEU A 105 4.70 -11.27 0.79
N ALA A 106 4.00 -12.22 0.16
CA ALA A 106 4.63 -13.33 -0.54
C ALA A 106 5.47 -12.88 -1.73
N LEU A 107 5.00 -11.90 -2.52
CA LEU A 107 5.77 -11.33 -3.62
C LEU A 107 7.03 -10.61 -3.11
N GLY A 108 6.90 -9.77 -2.09
CA GLY A 108 8.06 -9.11 -1.48
C GLY A 108 9.08 -10.12 -0.94
N ALA A 109 8.61 -11.17 -0.26
CA ALA A 109 9.46 -12.24 0.24
C ALA A 109 10.14 -13.04 -0.88
N LEU A 110 9.43 -13.33 -1.97
CA LEU A 110 9.98 -13.99 -3.16
C LEU A 110 11.09 -13.16 -3.80
N LEU A 111 10.89 -11.85 -3.97
CA LEU A 111 11.89 -10.95 -4.53
C LEU A 111 13.12 -10.86 -3.62
N LYS A 112 12.91 -10.73 -2.31
CA LYS A 112 14.00 -10.71 -1.32
C LYS A 112 14.79 -12.03 -1.28
N ALA A 113 14.11 -13.17 -1.44
CA ALA A 113 14.75 -14.48 -1.51
C ALA A 113 15.57 -14.63 -2.81
N THR A 114 15.06 -14.12 -3.93
CA THR A 114 15.75 -14.14 -5.23
C THR A 114 16.98 -13.21 -5.23
N TYR A 115 16.88 -12.06 -4.56
CA TYR A 115 17.94 -11.06 -4.46
C TYR A 115 18.24 -10.70 -2.99
N PRO A 116 19.07 -11.53 -2.31
CA PRO A 116 19.51 -11.26 -0.95
C PRO A 116 20.12 -9.85 -0.83
N GLY A 117 19.79 -9.14 0.25
CA GLY A 117 20.23 -7.76 0.49
C GLY A 117 19.24 -6.68 0.02
N THR A 118 18.18 -7.05 -0.70
CA THR A 118 17.07 -6.13 -0.99
C THR A 118 16.03 -6.11 0.15
N SER A 119 15.17 -5.10 0.13
CA SER A 119 14.05 -4.95 1.08
C SER A 119 12.76 -4.57 0.34
N TYR A 120 11.62 -4.64 1.04
CA TYR A 120 10.34 -4.24 0.45
C TYR A 120 9.40 -3.64 1.49
N GLY A 121 8.46 -2.81 1.03
CA GLY A 121 7.33 -2.29 1.80
C GLY A 121 6.00 -2.70 1.17
N VAL A 122 4.96 -2.87 1.99
CA VAL A 122 3.61 -3.25 1.54
C VAL A 122 2.59 -2.20 1.94
N THR A 123 2.00 -2.23 3.13
CA THR A 123 0.88 -1.34 3.43
C THR A 123 1.35 -0.01 4.04
N ARG A 124 0.65 1.07 3.69
CA ARG A 124 0.80 2.39 4.32
C ARG A 124 -0.44 2.70 5.17
N GLY A 125 -0.26 3.43 6.26
CA GLY A 125 -1.39 3.91 7.07
C GLY A 125 -2.33 4.76 6.23
N CYS A 126 -3.60 4.85 6.64
CA CYS A 126 -4.63 5.67 5.98
C CYS A 126 -4.38 7.18 6.12
N THR A 127 -3.28 7.67 5.56
CA THR A 127 -2.82 9.06 5.62
C THR A 127 -2.96 9.71 4.23
N GLY A 128 -3.39 10.98 4.16
CA GLY A 128 -3.29 11.78 2.92
C GLY A 128 -4.47 11.71 1.93
N THR A 129 -4.19 11.85 0.64
CA THR A 129 -5.18 11.91 -0.46
C THR A 129 -5.78 10.54 -0.82
N MET A 130 -5.25 9.45 -0.24
CA MET A 130 -5.80 8.09 -0.32
C MET A 130 -6.09 7.65 -1.76
N THR A 131 -5.06 7.69 -2.61
CA THR A 131 -5.09 7.15 -3.97
C THR A 131 -3.84 6.31 -4.19
N SER A 132 -3.85 5.09 -3.65
CA SER A 132 -2.78 4.10 -3.83
C SER A 132 -3.20 2.76 -3.27
N GLU A 133 -2.84 1.69 -3.95
CA GLU A 133 -3.00 0.31 -3.48
C GLU A 133 -2.13 -0.03 -2.25
N HIS A 134 -1.28 0.89 -1.78
CA HIS A 134 -0.69 0.76 -0.45
C HIS A 134 -1.72 0.91 0.67
N TYR A 135 -2.88 1.55 0.44
CA TYR A 135 -3.92 1.76 1.45
C TYR A 135 -4.84 0.55 1.63
N ASP A 136 -5.01 -0.24 0.57
CA ASP A 136 -5.72 -1.53 0.58
C ASP A 136 -4.75 -2.74 0.64
N GLY A 137 -3.45 -2.49 0.74
CA GLY A 137 -2.41 -3.50 0.96
C GLY A 137 -2.08 -4.37 -0.26
N ARG A 138 -2.56 -4.02 -1.46
CA ARG A 138 -2.25 -4.73 -2.71
C ARG A 138 -0.93 -4.30 -3.35
N ALA A 139 -0.35 -3.19 -2.92
CA ALA A 139 0.91 -2.69 -3.46
C ALA A 139 2.15 -3.27 -2.76
N VAL A 140 3.25 -3.36 -3.49
CA VAL A 140 4.59 -3.75 -3.02
C VAL A 140 5.62 -2.81 -3.62
N ASP A 141 6.36 -2.11 -2.77
CA ASP A 141 7.56 -1.37 -3.17
C ASP A 141 8.79 -2.23 -2.91
N TRP A 142 9.44 -2.72 -3.95
CA TRP A 142 10.69 -3.47 -3.85
C TRP A 142 11.89 -2.53 -4.04
N MET A 143 12.68 -2.37 -2.97
CA MET A 143 13.75 -1.38 -2.89
C MET A 143 14.94 -1.80 -3.73
N ASN A 144 14.95 -1.28 -4.96
CA ASN A 144 15.91 -1.57 -5.99
C ASN A 144 16.03 -0.33 -6.87
N SER A 145 17.20 0.30 -6.93
CA SER A 145 17.41 1.60 -7.56
C SER A 145 18.02 1.48 -8.95
N ILE A 146 17.47 2.23 -9.91
CA ILE A 146 18.03 2.30 -11.26
C ILE A 146 19.38 3.02 -11.30
N ARG A 147 19.68 3.85 -10.28
CA ARG A 147 20.98 4.55 -10.18
C ARG A 147 22.14 3.62 -9.82
N LYS A 148 21.84 2.38 -9.41
CA LYS A 148 22.84 1.37 -9.05
C LYS A 148 22.85 0.27 -10.12
N PRO A 149 23.93 0.08 -10.90
CA PRO A 149 23.93 -0.85 -12.04
C PRO A 149 23.48 -2.28 -11.71
N ALA A 150 23.95 -2.85 -10.59
CA ALA A 150 23.54 -4.19 -10.16
C ALA A 150 22.04 -4.29 -9.85
N GLN A 151 21.48 -3.26 -9.21
CA GLN A 151 20.07 -3.17 -8.86
C GLN A 151 19.20 -2.95 -10.11
N ALA A 152 19.64 -2.10 -11.03
CA ALA A 152 19.00 -1.92 -12.34
C ALA A 152 18.94 -3.24 -13.14
N ALA A 153 20.01 -4.03 -13.12
CA ALA A 153 20.05 -5.34 -13.77
C ALA A 153 19.06 -6.34 -13.13
N GLN A 154 18.94 -6.35 -11.79
CA GLN A 154 17.94 -7.15 -11.07
C GLN A 154 16.51 -6.75 -11.43
N ALA A 155 16.20 -5.45 -11.45
CA ALA A 155 14.89 -4.95 -11.86
C ALA A 155 14.56 -5.36 -13.30
N THR A 156 15.53 -5.23 -14.20
CA THR A 156 15.38 -5.62 -15.62
C THR A 156 15.11 -7.12 -15.76
N ALA A 157 15.83 -7.97 -15.02
CA ALA A 157 15.62 -9.41 -15.02
C ALA A 157 14.21 -9.79 -14.56
N VAL A 158 13.71 -9.18 -13.48
CA VAL A 158 12.33 -9.38 -13.01
C VAL A 158 11.31 -8.92 -14.04
N LEU A 159 11.48 -7.75 -14.65
CA LEU A 159 10.55 -7.25 -15.67
C LEU A 159 10.51 -8.16 -16.89
N ASN A 160 11.67 -8.60 -17.38
CA ASN A 160 11.75 -9.55 -18.50
C ASN A 160 11.09 -10.88 -18.14
N TRP A 161 11.30 -11.39 -16.94
CA TRP A 161 10.67 -12.60 -16.44
C TRP A 161 9.13 -12.46 -16.31
N LEU A 162 8.64 -11.31 -15.85
CA LEU A 162 7.21 -10.99 -15.79
C LEU A 162 6.57 -10.95 -17.17
N PHE A 163 7.28 -10.39 -18.15
CA PHE A 163 6.78 -10.15 -19.50
C PHE A 163 7.02 -11.31 -20.48
N ALA A 164 7.82 -12.29 -20.08
CA ALA A 164 8.12 -13.47 -20.88
C ALA A 164 6.84 -14.18 -21.37
N THR A 165 6.93 -14.69 -22.59
CA THR A 165 5.95 -15.63 -23.15
C THR A 165 6.27 -17.02 -22.62
N ASP A 166 5.30 -17.72 -22.04
CA ASP A 166 5.51 -19.12 -21.62
C ASP A 166 5.52 -20.10 -22.80
N ALA A 167 5.84 -21.36 -22.52
CA ALA A 167 5.91 -22.42 -23.53
C ALA A 167 4.56 -22.68 -24.24
N ALA A 168 3.44 -22.26 -23.65
CA ALA A 168 2.11 -22.36 -24.25
C ALA A 168 1.73 -21.11 -25.07
N GLY A 169 2.68 -20.18 -25.29
CA GLY A 169 2.45 -18.96 -26.07
C GLY A 169 1.75 -17.83 -25.29
N ASN A 170 1.57 -17.98 -23.97
CA ASN A 170 0.93 -16.94 -23.17
C ASN A 170 1.89 -15.79 -22.91
N LYS A 171 1.63 -14.63 -23.52
CA LYS A 171 2.37 -13.39 -23.23
C LYS A 171 2.16 -12.93 -21.78
N TYR A 172 3.17 -12.25 -21.23
CA TYR A 172 3.15 -11.71 -19.86
C TYR A 172 2.86 -12.77 -18.80
N ALA A 173 3.39 -13.98 -18.98
CA ALA A 173 2.93 -15.16 -18.25
C ALA A 173 3.05 -14.97 -16.73
N ASN A 174 4.22 -14.57 -16.23
CA ASN A 174 4.40 -14.41 -14.79
C ASN A 174 3.69 -13.17 -14.23
N ALA A 175 3.52 -12.11 -15.02
CA ALA A 175 2.67 -10.98 -14.62
C ALA A 175 1.22 -11.43 -14.40
N ARG A 176 0.66 -12.25 -15.30
CA ARG A 176 -0.69 -12.84 -15.15
C ARG A 176 -0.76 -13.77 -13.95
N ARG A 177 0.20 -14.69 -13.81
CA ARG A 177 0.22 -15.69 -12.73
C ARG A 177 0.42 -15.10 -11.35
N LEU A 178 1.16 -14.00 -11.20
CA LEU A 178 1.26 -13.27 -9.94
C LEU A 178 0.06 -12.35 -9.69
N GLY A 179 -0.74 -12.09 -10.73
CA GLY A 179 -1.85 -11.16 -10.70
C GLY A 179 -1.40 -9.70 -10.64
N VAL A 180 -0.33 -9.33 -11.35
CA VAL A 180 0.13 -7.94 -11.47
C VAL A 180 -0.91 -7.13 -12.24
N MET A 181 -1.35 -6.01 -11.66
CA MET A 181 -2.26 -5.04 -12.26
C MET A 181 -1.52 -3.92 -12.98
N TYR A 182 -0.51 -3.34 -12.32
CA TYR A 182 0.40 -2.38 -12.94
C TYR A 182 1.75 -2.39 -12.23
N ILE A 183 2.76 -1.85 -12.91
CA ILE A 183 4.13 -1.68 -12.43
C ILE A 183 4.54 -0.23 -12.64
N ILE A 184 5.19 0.39 -11.66
CA ILE A 184 5.84 1.71 -11.83
C ILE A 184 7.34 1.51 -11.62
N TRP A 185 8.12 1.95 -12.60
CA TRP A 185 9.57 1.85 -12.58
C TRP A 185 10.18 2.95 -13.43
N ASN A 186 11.22 3.59 -12.91
CA ASN A 186 12.01 4.60 -13.63
C ASN A 186 11.18 5.72 -14.29
N GLY A 187 10.20 6.25 -13.55
CA GLY A 187 9.34 7.34 -14.02
C GLY A 187 8.35 6.91 -15.11
N GLN A 188 8.11 5.61 -15.26
CA GLN A 188 7.14 5.06 -16.19
C GLN A 188 6.17 4.12 -15.48
N ILE A 189 4.97 3.97 -16.03
CA ILE A 189 3.96 3.02 -15.57
C ILE A 189 3.56 2.07 -16.70
N TRP A 190 3.55 0.78 -16.41
CA TRP A 190 3.01 -0.27 -17.27
C TRP A 190 1.75 -0.86 -16.65
N GLY A 191 0.68 -1.03 -17.43
CA GLY A 191 -0.56 -1.65 -16.94
C GLY A 191 -0.90 -2.95 -17.66
N SER A 192 -1.26 -3.99 -16.93
CA SER A 192 -1.74 -5.26 -17.53
C SER A 192 -2.96 -5.06 -18.42
N TYR A 193 -3.81 -4.07 -18.10
CA TYR A 193 -5.03 -3.72 -18.82
C TYR A 193 -4.81 -2.96 -20.14
N ASN A 194 -3.59 -2.50 -20.42
CA ASN A 194 -3.26 -1.80 -21.68
C ASN A 194 -1.95 -2.26 -22.33
N GLN A 195 -1.16 -3.09 -21.62
CA GLN A 195 0.06 -3.74 -22.08
C GLN A 195 1.14 -2.76 -22.59
N THR A 196 1.12 -1.50 -22.14
CA THR A 196 2.05 -0.47 -22.61
C THR A 196 2.66 0.31 -21.46
N TRP A 197 3.94 0.69 -21.62
CA TRP A 197 4.57 1.70 -20.78
C TRP A 197 4.09 3.10 -21.18
N LYS A 198 3.92 3.97 -20.19
CA LYS A 198 3.63 5.40 -20.36
C LYS A 198 4.44 6.21 -19.36
N PRO A 199 4.74 7.50 -19.64
CA PRO A 199 5.29 8.40 -18.63
C PRO A 199 4.42 8.42 -17.38
N TYR A 200 5.05 8.34 -16.21
CA TYR A 200 4.39 8.45 -14.92
C TYR A 200 4.45 9.91 -14.46
N MET A 201 3.29 10.54 -14.30
CA MET A 201 3.18 11.95 -13.89
C MET A 201 4.07 12.87 -14.76
N THR A 202 4.76 13.83 -14.16
CA THR A 202 5.71 14.75 -14.82
C THR A 202 7.15 14.23 -14.79
N CYS A 203 7.38 12.96 -14.45
CA CYS A 203 8.72 12.44 -14.16
C CYS A 203 9.73 12.58 -15.31
N ALA A 204 9.27 12.61 -16.56
CA ALA A 204 10.14 12.85 -17.71
C ALA A 204 10.85 14.22 -17.65
N SER A 205 10.21 15.22 -17.03
CA SER A 205 10.76 16.58 -16.87
C SER A 205 11.52 16.78 -15.54
N HIS A 206 11.64 15.73 -14.73
CA HIS A 206 12.23 15.78 -13.38
C HIS A 206 13.30 14.69 -13.20
N PRO A 207 14.50 14.82 -13.79
CA PRO A 207 15.57 13.81 -13.68
C PRO A 207 16.34 13.85 -12.34
N GLU A 208 16.17 14.90 -11.54
CA GLU A 208 16.88 15.14 -10.28
C GLU A 208 16.66 14.02 -9.25
N ALA A 209 17.70 13.75 -8.44
CA ALA A 209 17.67 12.67 -7.44
C ALA A 209 16.64 12.90 -6.32
N SER A 210 16.29 14.16 -6.03
CA SER A 210 15.22 14.49 -5.08
C SER A 210 13.85 13.97 -5.50
N MET A 211 13.67 13.65 -6.79
CA MET A 211 12.43 13.11 -7.33
C MET A 211 12.44 11.58 -7.45
N ASP A 212 13.50 10.89 -7.01
CA ASP A 212 13.64 9.44 -7.21
C ASP A 212 12.53 8.63 -6.58
N THR A 213 12.14 8.92 -5.35
CA THR A 213 11.05 8.21 -4.68
C THR A 213 9.72 8.47 -5.38
N THR A 214 9.40 9.73 -5.69
CA THR A 214 8.17 10.10 -6.42
C THR A 214 8.11 9.44 -7.80
N CYS A 215 9.26 9.37 -8.47
CA CYS A 215 9.39 8.82 -9.82
C CYS A 215 9.82 7.35 -9.83
N HIS A 216 9.82 6.66 -8.69
CA HIS A 216 10.08 5.22 -8.60
C HIS A 216 11.42 4.82 -9.28
N ARG A 217 12.48 5.59 -9.01
CA ARG A 217 13.85 5.34 -9.48
C ARG A 217 14.74 4.71 -8.40
N ASP A 218 14.28 4.72 -7.15
CA ASP A 218 14.90 4.06 -6.01
C ASP A 218 14.20 2.74 -5.63
N HIS A 219 13.03 2.45 -6.21
CA HIS A 219 12.29 1.21 -6.02
C HIS A 219 11.41 0.86 -7.23
N VAL A 220 11.09 -0.44 -7.37
CA VAL A 220 10.07 -0.94 -8.30
C VAL A 220 8.75 -1.07 -7.53
N HIS A 221 7.69 -0.42 -8.01
CA HIS A 221 6.37 -0.56 -7.42
C HIS A 221 5.53 -1.56 -8.22
N PHE A 222 4.95 -2.52 -7.52
CA PHE A 222 3.99 -3.47 -8.06
C PHE A 222 2.63 -3.22 -7.42
N SER A 223 1.57 -3.15 -8.22
CA SER A 223 0.20 -3.20 -7.73
C SER A 223 -0.44 -4.50 -8.19
N LEU A 224 -1.06 -5.23 -7.27
CA LEU A 224 -1.65 -6.54 -7.53
C LEU A 224 -3.18 -6.44 -7.70
N SER A 225 -3.73 -7.33 -8.51
CA SER A 225 -5.13 -7.73 -8.48
C SER A 225 -5.51 -8.27 -7.10
N TRP A 226 -6.80 -8.32 -6.75
CA TRP A 226 -7.23 -8.93 -5.49
C TRP A 226 -6.90 -10.41 -5.39
N ALA A 227 -6.97 -11.17 -6.49
CA ALA A 227 -6.53 -12.57 -6.50
C ALA A 227 -5.03 -12.71 -6.20
N GLY A 228 -4.20 -11.86 -6.83
CA GLY A 228 -2.75 -11.82 -6.59
C GLY A 228 -2.41 -11.41 -5.17
N ALA A 229 -2.98 -10.30 -4.70
CA ALA A 229 -2.81 -9.78 -3.34
C ALA A 229 -3.26 -10.77 -2.27
N MET A 230 -4.26 -11.60 -2.54
CA MET A 230 -4.72 -12.64 -1.62
C MET A 230 -3.98 -13.97 -1.75
N LYS A 231 -2.91 -14.05 -2.56
CA LYS A 231 -2.10 -15.26 -2.76
C LYS A 231 -2.90 -16.45 -3.33
N ARG A 232 -3.90 -16.17 -4.18
CA ARG A 232 -4.81 -17.21 -4.72
C ARG A 232 -4.52 -17.64 -6.15
N THR A 233 -3.71 -16.87 -6.88
CA THR A 233 -3.39 -17.15 -8.27
C THR A 233 -2.54 -18.40 -8.46
N SER A 234 -2.49 -18.88 -9.70
CA SER A 234 -1.82 -20.11 -10.10
C SER A 234 -0.34 -20.14 -9.76
N PHE A 235 0.33 -18.99 -9.68
CA PHE A 235 1.71 -18.89 -9.20
C PHE A 235 1.89 -19.45 -7.80
N TRP A 236 0.89 -19.26 -6.94
CA TRP A 236 0.96 -19.62 -5.52
C TRP A 236 0.29 -20.96 -5.22
N THR A 237 -0.78 -21.29 -5.96
CA THR A 237 -1.68 -22.39 -5.62
C THR A 237 -1.66 -23.53 -6.63
N GLY A 238 -1.08 -23.33 -7.81
CA GLY A 238 -1.20 -24.27 -8.93
C GLY A 238 -2.59 -24.29 -9.59
N SER A 239 -3.50 -23.40 -9.17
CA SER A 239 -4.88 -23.31 -9.69
C SER A 239 -5.17 -21.92 -10.24
N VAL A 240 -5.83 -21.84 -11.40
CA VAL A 240 -6.16 -20.56 -12.03
C VAL A 240 -7.23 -19.83 -11.21
N ALA A 241 -6.93 -18.62 -10.77
CA ALA A 241 -7.89 -17.81 -10.03
C ALA A 241 -8.84 -17.05 -10.97
N ALA A 242 -10.11 -16.94 -10.56
CA ALA A 242 -11.05 -16.01 -11.17
C ALA A 242 -10.64 -14.55 -10.90
N VAL A 243 -11.08 -13.63 -11.77
CA VAL A 243 -10.98 -12.19 -11.51
C VAL A 243 -11.77 -11.86 -10.24
N ASP A 244 -11.14 -11.12 -9.35
CA ASP A 244 -11.75 -10.60 -8.13
C ASP A 244 -11.71 -9.08 -8.17
N TYR A 245 -12.89 -8.46 -8.17
CA TYR A 245 -13.07 -7.02 -8.16
C TYR A 245 -12.95 -6.39 -6.76
N GLY A 246 -12.78 -7.22 -5.73
CA GLY A 246 -12.55 -6.77 -4.36
C GLY A 246 -13.75 -6.11 -3.71
N PRO A 247 -13.51 -5.31 -2.64
CA PRO A 247 -14.57 -4.65 -1.91
C PRO A 247 -15.14 -3.49 -2.72
N CYS A 248 -16.46 -3.46 -2.86
CA CYS A 248 -17.14 -2.38 -3.55
C CYS A 248 -17.48 -1.24 -2.60
N ARG A 249 -17.30 -0.01 -3.11
CA ARG A 249 -17.77 1.20 -2.43
C ARG A 249 -19.30 1.24 -2.46
N VAL A 250 -19.88 1.80 -1.41
CA VAL A 250 -21.31 2.10 -1.31
C VAL A 250 -21.56 3.54 -1.77
N SER A 251 -22.79 3.85 -2.20
CA SER A 251 -23.12 5.17 -2.77
C SER A 251 -23.00 6.33 -1.79
N ASP A 252 -23.02 6.05 -0.48
CA ASP A 252 -23.11 7.03 0.60
C ASP A 252 -21.80 7.22 1.39
N LEU A 253 -20.72 6.52 1.03
CA LEU A 253 -19.39 6.67 1.65
C LEU A 253 -18.28 6.75 0.59
N ASN A 254 -17.19 7.45 0.88
CA ASN A 254 -16.05 7.61 -0.04
C ASN A 254 -15.08 6.43 -0.06
N TYR A 255 -15.11 5.55 0.94
CA TYR A 255 -14.32 4.32 0.97
C TYR A 255 -15.19 3.09 1.22
N ALA A 256 -14.79 1.97 0.62
CA ALA A 256 -15.36 0.65 0.80
C ALA A 256 -14.93 0.05 2.14
N ALA A 257 -15.76 -0.87 2.65
CA ALA A 257 -15.39 -1.72 3.76
C ALA A 257 -14.14 -2.56 3.44
N PRO A 258 -13.42 -3.02 4.48
CA PRO A 258 -12.30 -3.94 4.33
C PRO A 258 -12.66 -5.19 3.51
N TYR A 259 -11.66 -5.77 2.87
CA TYR A 259 -11.86 -7.00 2.12
C TYR A 259 -12.09 -8.19 3.07
N THR A 260 -13.16 -8.94 2.85
CA THR A 260 -13.62 -9.99 3.77
C THR A 260 -13.09 -11.38 3.44
N GLY A 261 -12.30 -11.53 2.36
CA GLY A 261 -11.88 -12.84 1.85
C GLY A 261 -12.79 -13.41 0.77
N VAL A 262 -14.00 -12.86 0.60
CA VAL A 262 -14.99 -13.32 -0.38
C VAL A 262 -14.63 -12.79 -1.78
N VAL A 263 -14.53 -13.70 -2.74
CA VAL A 263 -14.25 -13.36 -4.14
C VAL A 263 -15.44 -12.65 -4.75
N ASN A 264 -15.23 -11.42 -5.23
CA ASN A 264 -16.24 -10.66 -5.95
C ASN A 264 -16.04 -10.81 -7.47
N LYS A 265 -16.87 -11.62 -8.11
CA LYS A 265 -16.82 -11.87 -9.56
C LYS A 265 -17.47 -10.75 -10.39
N THR A 266 -18.18 -9.83 -9.75
CA THR A 266 -18.93 -8.76 -10.41
C THR A 266 -18.20 -7.44 -10.28
N ARG A 267 -18.07 -6.71 -11.39
CA ARG A 267 -17.45 -5.38 -11.38
C ARG A 267 -18.24 -4.45 -10.45
N CYS A 268 -17.55 -3.75 -9.57
CA CYS A 268 -18.18 -2.78 -8.68
C CYS A 268 -18.85 -1.65 -9.46
N THR A 269 -20.05 -1.29 -9.04
CA THR A 269 -20.72 -0.06 -9.48
C THR A 269 -19.84 1.14 -9.14
N SER A 270 -19.62 2.01 -10.12
CA SER A 270 -18.90 3.26 -9.90
C SER A 270 -19.87 4.31 -9.39
N TYR A 271 -19.56 4.89 -8.24
CA TYR A 271 -20.27 6.03 -7.69
C TYR A 271 -19.40 7.29 -7.84
N PRO A 272 -19.98 8.50 -7.96
CA PRO A 272 -19.25 9.75 -7.84
C PRO A 272 -18.66 9.94 -6.43
N THR A 273 -17.48 10.54 -6.31
CA THR A 273 -16.93 10.92 -5.00
C THR A 273 -17.87 11.90 -4.32
N ILE A 274 -18.21 11.63 -3.07
CA ILE A 274 -19.09 12.46 -2.26
C ILE A 274 -18.29 13.67 -1.80
N THR A 275 -18.85 14.85 -2.03
CA THR A 275 -18.30 16.12 -1.58
C THR A 275 -19.23 16.74 -0.54
N ALA A 276 -18.65 17.42 0.45
CA ALA A 276 -19.43 18.21 1.37
C ALA A 276 -20.03 19.41 0.60
N PRO A 277 -21.25 19.87 0.93
CA PRO A 277 -21.82 21.09 0.36
C PRO A 277 -20.87 22.27 0.49
N ALA A 278 -20.86 23.15 -0.52
CA ALA A 278 -20.06 24.37 -0.47
C ALA A 278 -20.40 25.19 0.79
N GLY A 279 -19.37 25.71 1.47
CA GLY A 279 -19.52 26.44 2.73
C GLY A 279 -19.58 25.56 4.00
N SER A 280 -19.51 24.23 3.86
CA SER A 280 -19.45 23.33 5.03
C SER A 280 -18.24 23.62 5.92
N ALA A 281 -18.44 23.48 7.24
CA ALA A 281 -17.37 23.59 8.23
C ALA A 281 -16.23 22.59 7.91
N ALA A 282 -14.98 23.00 8.14
CA ALA A 282 -13.80 22.21 7.81
C ALA A 282 -13.80 20.80 8.46
N GLY A 283 -14.39 20.66 9.64
CA GLY A 283 -14.59 19.36 10.30
C GLY A 283 -15.51 18.43 9.50
N TYR A 284 -16.67 18.93 9.06
CA TYR A 284 -17.61 18.15 8.23
C TYR A 284 -17.01 17.79 6.87
N THR A 285 -16.33 18.74 6.24
CA THR A 285 -15.61 18.51 4.97
C THR A 285 -14.58 17.39 5.12
N GLY A 286 -13.87 17.35 6.24
CA GLY A 286 -12.96 16.24 6.57
C GLY A 286 -13.68 14.91 6.74
N LEU A 287 -14.77 14.87 7.51
CA LEU A 287 -15.56 13.65 7.73
C LEU A 287 -16.12 13.08 6.42
N VAL A 288 -16.70 13.92 5.56
CA VAL A 288 -17.20 13.50 4.25
C VAL A 288 -16.06 12.94 3.40
N LYS A 289 -14.94 13.66 3.32
CA LYS A 289 -13.76 13.25 2.54
C LYS A 289 -13.27 11.86 2.93
N PHE A 290 -13.23 11.52 4.22
CA PHE A 290 -12.69 10.27 4.73
C PHE A 290 -13.73 9.19 5.08
N SER A 291 -15.01 9.46 4.78
CA SER A 291 -16.14 8.59 5.11
C SER A 291 -15.94 7.16 4.58
N GLY A 292 -16.08 6.17 5.47
CA GLY A 292 -15.92 4.75 5.16
C GLY A 292 -14.52 4.16 5.37
N ALA A 293 -13.49 4.99 5.61
CA ALA A 293 -12.13 4.49 5.85
C ALA A 293 -12.05 3.67 7.15
N GLN A 294 -11.41 2.50 7.16
CA GLN A 294 -11.29 1.73 8.40
C GLN A 294 -10.15 2.31 9.25
N LEU A 295 -10.51 2.95 10.37
CA LEU A 295 -9.53 3.52 11.32
C LEU A 295 -9.55 2.76 12.63
N GLN A 296 -8.36 2.52 13.17
CA GLN A 296 -8.17 1.88 14.48
C GLN A 296 -6.83 2.33 15.07
N SER A 297 -6.54 1.88 16.30
CA SER A 297 -5.28 2.19 16.98
C SER A 297 -4.05 1.93 16.10
N GLY A 298 -3.15 2.93 16.03
CA GLY A 298 -1.98 2.92 15.15
C GLY A 298 -2.17 3.68 13.84
N ALA A 299 -3.43 3.88 13.40
CA ALA A 299 -3.73 4.77 12.28
C ALA A 299 -3.28 6.21 12.60
N ASN A 300 -2.90 6.95 11.59
CA ASN A 300 -2.52 8.35 11.72
C ASN A 300 -2.84 9.14 10.43
N GLY A 301 -2.63 10.45 10.45
CA GLY A 301 -2.82 11.36 9.32
C GLY A 301 -4.21 12.00 9.24
N ASN A 302 -4.49 12.62 8.10
CA ASN A 302 -5.65 13.50 7.90
C ASN A 302 -7.02 12.85 8.17
N ALA A 303 -7.16 11.54 7.93
CA ALA A 303 -8.39 10.81 8.25
C ALA A 303 -8.63 10.75 9.76
N VAL A 304 -7.56 10.53 10.54
CA VAL A 304 -7.62 10.55 12.01
C VAL A 304 -7.84 11.98 12.53
N THR A 305 -7.19 12.98 11.93
CA THR A 305 -7.46 14.39 12.26
C THR A 305 -8.93 14.74 12.05
N ALA A 306 -9.54 14.29 10.95
CA ALA A 306 -10.97 14.51 10.68
C ALA A 306 -11.86 13.79 11.70
N LEU A 307 -11.56 12.53 12.02
CA LEU A 307 -12.24 11.77 13.07
C LEU A 307 -12.19 12.49 14.42
N GLN A 308 -10.98 12.91 14.86
CA GLN A 308 -10.79 13.60 16.14
C GLN A 308 -11.59 14.90 16.21
N LYS A 309 -11.58 15.69 15.13
CA LYS A 309 -12.43 16.89 15.03
C LYS A 309 -13.92 16.56 15.12
N GLY A 310 -14.36 15.49 14.44
CA GLY A 310 -15.75 15.01 14.50
C GLY A 310 -16.18 14.55 15.90
N LEU A 311 -15.24 14.02 16.68
CA LEU A 311 -15.44 13.59 18.06
C LEU A 311 -15.21 14.71 19.10
N GLY A 312 -14.92 15.95 18.67
CA GLY A 312 -14.65 17.07 19.58
C GLY A 312 -13.31 16.99 20.33
N LEU A 313 -12.35 16.21 19.83
CA LEU A 313 -11.01 16.04 20.42
C LEU A 313 -9.99 17.04 19.86
N SER A 314 -8.90 17.23 20.60
CA SER A 314 -7.68 17.79 20.02
C SER A 314 -7.17 16.88 18.89
N ALA A 315 -6.88 17.46 17.74
CA ALA A 315 -6.63 16.71 16.51
C ALA A 315 -5.13 16.61 16.20
N ASP A 316 -4.42 15.74 16.94
CA ASP A 316 -3.00 15.43 16.74
C ASP A 316 -2.74 14.51 15.53
N GLY A 317 -3.81 14.01 14.89
CA GLY A 317 -3.72 13.13 13.74
C GLY A 317 -3.23 11.72 14.07
N THR A 318 -3.21 11.32 15.35
CA THR A 318 -2.79 9.97 15.78
C THR A 318 -3.94 9.24 16.46
N PHE A 319 -4.21 8.01 16.01
CA PHE A 319 -5.24 7.17 16.62
C PHE A 319 -4.64 6.48 17.85
N GLY A 320 -4.45 7.28 18.89
CA GLY A 320 -3.96 6.86 20.18
C GLY A 320 -5.08 6.44 21.14
N PRO A 321 -4.72 6.17 22.40
CA PRO A 321 -5.68 5.74 23.42
C PRO A 321 -6.85 6.69 23.67
N THR A 322 -6.63 8.01 23.59
CA THR A 322 -7.69 9.01 23.79
C THR A 322 -8.74 8.93 22.67
N THR A 323 -8.28 8.87 21.41
CA THR A 323 -9.15 8.67 20.24
C THR A 323 -9.91 7.35 20.35
N ALA A 324 -9.25 6.28 20.80
CA ALA A 324 -9.88 4.97 20.98
C ALA A 324 -11.02 5.00 22.02
N THR A 325 -10.81 5.63 23.17
CA THR A 325 -11.86 5.80 24.20
C THR A 325 -13.03 6.61 23.64
N ALA A 326 -12.77 7.76 23.00
CA ALA A 326 -13.82 8.58 22.43
C ALA A 326 -14.64 7.88 21.33
N VAL A 327 -14.01 7.02 20.51
CA VAL A 327 -14.72 6.19 19.53
C VAL A 327 -15.64 5.18 20.23
N VAL A 328 -15.16 4.51 21.27
CA VAL A 328 -15.96 3.55 22.06
C VAL A 328 -17.16 4.25 22.70
N ASP A 329 -16.95 5.42 23.32
CA ASP A 329 -18.00 6.21 23.96
C ASP A 329 -19.03 6.72 22.95
N PHE A 330 -18.56 7.24 21.81
CA PHE A 330 -19.41 7.68 20.72
C PHE A 330 -20.27 6.53 20.18
N LYS A 331 -19.68 5.35 19.96
CA LYS A 331 -20.42 4.18 19.49
C LYS A 331 -21.45 3.72 20.52
N SER A 332 -21.08 3.71 21.81
CA SER A 332 -22.00 3.36 22.91
C SER A 332 -23.23 4.28 22.95
N THR A 333 -23.03 5.61 22.87
CA THR A 333 -24.13 6.59 22.90
C THR A 333 -25.02 6.57 21.66
N HIS A 334 -24.54 6.02 20.56
CA HIS A 334 -25.28 5.91 19.28
C HIS A 334 -25.77 4.48 19.00
N GLY A 335 -25.77 3.58 20.00
CA GLY A 335 -26.29 2.22 19.86
C GLY A 335 -25.48 1.31 18.93
N LEU A 336 -24.20 1.62 18.71
CA LEU A 336 -23.28 0.83 17.89
C LEU A 336 -22.41 -0.09 18.77
N PRO A 337 -21.90 -1.23 18.24
CA PRO A 337 -20.96 -2.07 18.98
C PRO A 337 -19.73 -1.27 19.46
N ALA A 338 -19.50 -1.24 20.78
CA ALA A 338 -18.52 -0.38 21.45
C ALA A 338 -17.05 -0.85 21.25
N THR A 339 -16.63 -0.96 20.00
CA THR A 339 -15.26 -1.31 19.59
C THR A 339 -14.47 -0.06 19.21
N ALA A 340 -13.15 -0.07 19.44
CA ALA A 340 -12.25 1.02 19.03
C ALA A 340 -11.88 0.95 17.53
N VAL A 341 -12.86 0.64 16.68
CA VAL A 341 -12.74 0.57 15.22
C VAL A 341 -13.80 1.48 14.63
N VAL A 342 -13.37 2.39 13.76
CA VAL A 342 -14.25 3.27 12.98
C VAL A 342 -14.54 2.56 11.67
N ASP A 343 -15.73 1.98 11.60
CA ASP A 343 -16.28 1.25 10.47
C ASP A 343 -17.36 2.07 9.75
N ALA A 344 -17.93 1.53 8.67
CA ALA A 344 -18.95 2.21 7.88
C ALA A 344 -20.17 2.69 8.73
N PRO A 345 -20.75 1.88 9.63
CA PRO A 345 -21.77 2.36 10.57
C PRO A 345 -21.31 3.54 11.44
N THR A 346 -20.08 3.50 11.96
CA THR A 346 -19.52 4.60 12.75
C THR A 346 -19.40 5.89 11.95
N TRP A 347 -18.95 5.82 10.69
CA TRP A 347 -18.89 6.98 9.80
C TRP A 347 -20.26 7.59 9.52
N ARG A 348 -21.29 6.75 9.28
CA ARG A 348 -22.66 7.22 9.08
C ARG A 348 -23.17 7.95 10.32
N ALA A 349 -22.95 7.39 11.50
CA ALA A 349 -23.31 8.03 12.76
C ALA A 349 -22.57 9.37 12.94
N LEU A 350 -21.25 9.43 12.67
CA LEU A 350 -20.48 10.67 12.73
C LEU A 350 -21.00 11.74 11.77
N LEU A 351 -21.31 11.35 10.53
CA LEU A 351 -21.86 12.26 9.53
C LEU A 351 -23.23 12.80 9.94
N LEU A 352 -24.09 11.96 10.54
CA LEU A 352 -25.40 12.38 11.06
C LEU A 352 -25.26 13.30 12.28
N ALA A 353 -24.41 12.95 13.24
CA ALA A 353 -24.19 13.73 14.46
C ALA A 353 -23.53 15.09 14.17
N TYR A 354 -22.68 15.17 13.16
CA TYR A 354 -21.98 16.39 12.77
C TYR A 354 -22.75 17.20 11.70
N LYS A 355 -23.79 16.64 11.07
CA LYS A 355 -24.55 17.32 10.02
C LYS A 355 -25.05 18.65 10.60
N PRO A 356 -24.63 19.81 10.07
CA PRO A 356 -25.11 21.08 10.59
C PRO A 356 -26.63 21.12 10.44
N THR A 357 -27.37 21.09 11.53
CA THR A 357 -28.79 21.48 11.52
C THR A 357 -28.80 22.93 11.09
N GLY A 358 -29.42 23.23 9.95
CA GLY A 358 -29.37 24.55 9.33
C GLY A 358 -29.81 25.65 10.30
N ALA A 359 -28.85 26.41 10.80
CA ALA A 359 -29.02 27.72 11.41
C ALA A 359 -27.65 28.37 11.57
N TYR A 360 -27.33 29.30 10.67
CA TYR A 360 -26.59 30.48 11.11
C TYR A 360 -27.54 31.27 12.01
N ALA A 361 -27.54 30.98 13.30
CA ALA A 361 -28.07 31.86 14.34
C ALA A 361 -27.17 31.68 15.56
N GLY A 362 -26.56 32.78 16.00
CA GLY A 362 -25.55 32.77 17.03
C GLY A 362 -26.03 32.11 18.32
N ALA A 363 -25.19 31.25 18.88
CA ALA A 363 -25.24 30.91 20.29
C ALA A 363 -23.84 30.51 20.74
N THR A 364 -23.37 31.25 21.73
CA THR A 364 -22.10 31.09 22.43
C THR A 364 -21.93 29.68 23.00
N LYS A 365 -20.73 29.13 22.75
CA LYS A 365 -20.12 27.97 23.42
C LYS A 365 -20.40 27.94 24.94
N PRO A 366 -20.83 26.81 25.51
CA PRO A 366 -20.57 26.53 26.92
C PRO A 366 -19.10 26.16 27.09
N ALA A 367 -18.33 27.05 27.71
CA ALA A 367 -17.03 26.71 28.26
C ALA A 367 -17.25 25.83 29.48
N THR A 368 -16.75 24.59 29.43
CA THR A 368 -16.59 23.78 30.64
C THR A 368 -15.11 23.78 31.00
N THR A 369 -14.80 24.62 31.96
CA THR A 369 -13.57 24.65 32.73
C THR A 369 -13.51 23.41 33.62
N THR A 370 -12.40 22.68 33.61
CA THR A 370 -11.89 22.01 34.82
C THR A 370 -10.42 21.63 34.68
N SER A 371 -9.64 22.36 35.47
CA SER A 371 -8.30 22.19 36.03
C SER A 371 -7.50 20.89 35.80
N LYS A 372 -6.24 21.14 35.42
CA LYS A 372 -5.01 20.34 35.57
C LYS A 372 -4.64 20.10 37.05
N PRO A 373 -3.91 19.00 37.36
CA PRO A 373 -2.68 19.12 38.18
C PRO A 373 -1.52 18.25 37.61
N THR A 374 -0.43 18.82 37.08
CA THR A 374 0.91 19.04 37.71
C THR A 374 1.58 17.83 38.39
N THR A 375 2.80 17.58 37.93
CA THR A 375 3.74 16.48 38.17
C THR A 375 4.63 16.68 39.41
N SER A 376 4.99 15.59 40.10
CA SER A 376 6.31 15.41 40.75
C SER A 376 6.60 13.93 41.10
N LYS A 377 7.89 13.54 41.14
CA LYS A 377 8.51 12.24 41.51
C LYS A 377 9.96 12.57 41.99
N PRO A 378 10.77 11.73 42.72
CA PRO A 378 10.55 10.58 43.66
C PRO A 378 11.35 10.66 45.00
N ALA A 379 11.12 9.72 45.94
CA ALA A 379 12.19 9.07 46.74
C ALA A 379 11.78 7.68 47.30
N VAL A 380 12.78 6.84 47.61
CA VAL A 380 12.78 5.38 47.91
C VAL A 380 12.69 5.08 49.41
N THR A 381 12.12 3.94 49.84
CA THR A 381 12.57 3.09 50.99
C THR A 381 11.81 1.74 51.07
N THR A 382 12.24 0.86 51.97
CA THR A 382 12.48 -0.60 51.87
C THR A 382 11.37 -1.59 52.30
N LYS A 383 11.54 -2.86 51.91
CA LYS A 383 10.72 -4.11 52.00
C LYS A 383 10.57 -4.71 53.43
N PRO A 384 9.52 -5.53 53.73
CA PRO A 384 9.72 -6.98 54.01
C PRO A 384 8.81 -7.96 53.20
N ALA A 385 9.20 -9.24 53.12
CA ALA A 385 8.77 -10.24 52.13
C ALA A 385 7.47 -11.02 52.47
N ALA A 386 6.68 -11.37 51.43
CA ALA A 386 5.55 -12.31 51.48
C ALA A 386 5.68 -13.41 50.39
N LYS A 387 5.08 -14.58 50.65
CA LYS A 387 4.99 -15.83 49.83
C LYS A 387 4.70 -15.59 48.33
N PRO A 388 4.99 -16.55 47.42
CA PRO A 388 4.99 -16.29 45.98
C PRO A 388 3.58 -16.03 45.45
N VAL A 389 3.16 -14.77 45.49
CA VAL A 389 2.02 -14.24 44.74
C VAL A 389 2.41 -14.31 43.27
N ASN A 390 1.52 -14.79 42.40
CA ASN A 390 1.77 -14.72 40.97
C ASN A 390 2.16 -13.26 40.63
N PRO A 391 3.34 -13.02 40.02
CA PRO A 391 3.84 -11.67 39.79
C PRO A 391 2.89 -10.80 38.95
N LEU A 392 1.90 -11.39 38.28
CA LEU A 392 0.87 -10.67 37.52
C LEU A 392 -0.32 -10.21 38.36
N SER A 393 -0.59 -10.79 39.53
CA SER A 393 -1.76 -10.47 40.37
C SER A 393 -1.83 -9.01 40.80
N GLN A 394 -0.66 -8.39 41.00
CA GLN A 394 -0.55 -6.96 41.31
C GLN A 394 -1.06 -6.04 40.18
N TYR A 395 -1.12 -6.54 38.94
CA TYR A 395 -1.56 -5.77 37.77
C TYR A 395 -3.01 -6.06 37.37
N LYS A 396 -3.73 -6.91 38.10
CA LYS A 396 -5.09 -7.36 37.76
C LYS A 396 -6.10 -6.22 37.55
N LYS A 397 -5.90 -5.08 38.21
CA LYS A 397 -6.73 -3.86 38.07
C LYS A 397 -6.13 -2.81 37.11
N THR A 398 -5.00 -3.11 36.49
CA THR A 398 -4.29 -2.18 35.59
C THR A 398 -4.72 -2.41 34.14
N THR A 399 -5.17 -1.37 33.45
CA THR A 399 -5.44 -1.47 32.01
C THR A 399 -4.16 -1.17 31.22
N LEU A 400 -3.67 -2.14 30.45
CA LEU A 400 -2.56 -1.92 29.51
C LEU A 400 -3.06 -1.84 28.07
N LYS A 401 -2.55 -0.87 27.32
CA LYS A 401 -2.91 -0.64 25.91
C LYS A 401 -1.70 -0.13 25.13
N TYR A 402 -1.83 0.00 23.81
CA TYR A 402 -0.79 0.57 22.98
C TYR A 402 -0.29 1.91 23.55
N GLY A 403 1.02 2.08 23.67
CA GLY A 403 1.67 3.23 24.27
C GLY A 403 1.88 3.14 25.79
N SER A 404 1.23 2.22 26.50
CA SER A 404 1.55 1.94 27.91
C SER A 404 3.03 1.58 28.06
N LYS A 405 3.65 2.01 29.16
CA LYS A 405 5.05 1.72 29.49
C LYS A 405 5.20 1.31 30.95
N GLY A 406 6.28 0.60 31.26
CA GLY A 406 6.68 0.28 32.63
C GLY A 406 6.52 -1.18 33.02
N ALA A 407 6.66 -1.46 34.31
CA ALA A 407 6.83 -2.82 34.84
C ALA A 407 5.70 -3.79 34.47
N ALA A 408 4.45 -3.32 34.45
CA ALA A 408 3.29 -4.13 34.04
C ALA A 408 3.40 -4.58 32.57
N VAL A 409 3.90 -3.72 31.67
CA VAL A 409 4.11 -4.06 30.26
C VAL A 409 5.26 -5.05 30.10
N THR A 410 6.35 -4.86 30.82
CA THR A 410 7.46 -5.82 30.88
C THR A 410 6.97 -7.20 31.33
N ALA A 411 6.13 -7.24 32.38
CA ALA A 411 5.56 -8.47 32.91
C ALA A 411 4.63 -9.16 31.91
N LEU A 412 3.77 -8.40 31.23
CA LEU A 412 2.92 -8.87 30.13
C LEU A 412 3.76 -9.46 28.98
N GLN A 413 4.78 -8.73 28.52
CA GLN A 413 5.62 -9.15 27.40
C GLN A 413 6.37 -10.46 27.70
N LYS A 414 6.87 -10.61 28.93
CA LYS A 414 7.45 -11.87 29.42
C LYS A 414 6.42 -12.99 29.44
N ARG A 415 5.21 -12.72 29.97
CA ARG A 415 4.14 -13.72 30.07
C ARG A 415 3.67 -14.24 28.71
N LEU A 416 3.58 -13.36 27.73
CA LEU A 416 3.24 -13.66 26.34
C LEU A 416 4.43 -14.21 25.52
N ARG A 417 5.61 -14.37 26.16
CA ARG A 417 6.85 -14.91 25.55
C ARG A 417 7.28 -14.15 24.29
N LEU A 418 7.18 -12.82 24.30
CA LEU A 418 7.69 -12.02 23.19
C LEU A 418 9.21 -12.11 23.11
N PRO A 419 9.80 -12.14 21.90
CA PRO A 419 11.24 -12.22 21.71
C PRO A 419 11.99 -10.95 22.15
N GLN A 420 11.28 -9.84 22.38
CA GLN A 420 11.83 -8.57 22.84
C GLN A 420 10.96 -8.03 23.98
N VAL A 421 11.58 -7.77 25.13
CA VAL A 421 10.93 -7.23 26.32
C VAL A 421 11.40 -5.79 26.51
N THR A 422 10.71 -4.87 25.85
CA THR A 422 11.08 -3.44 25.80
C THR A 422 10.46 -2.62 26.93
N GLY A 423 9.52 -3.18 27.68
CA GLY A 423 8.71 -2.45 28.66
C GLY A 423 7.81 -1.37 28.05
N THR A 424 7.66 -1.38 26.71
CA THR A 424 6.78 -0.47 25.95
C THR A 424 5.78 -1.27 25.15
N PHE A 425 4.49 -0.98 25.33
CA PHE A 425 3.39 -1.71 24.71
C PHE A 425 3.21 -1.16 23.29
N ALA A 426 3.99 -1.68 22.35
CA ALA A 426 3.95 -1.30 20.95
C ALA A 426 3.17 -2.34 20.10
N SER A 427 3.22 -2.19 18.77
CA SER A 427 2.46 -3.01 17.82
C SER A 427 2.70 -4.51 17.99
N LYS A 428 3.94 -4.95 18.23
CA LYS A 428 4.26 -6.36 18.52
C LYS A 428 3.55 -6.88 19.77
N THR A 429 3.53 -6.09 20.85
CA THR A 429 2.84 -6.45 22.10
C THR A 429 1.32 -6.47 21.92
N GLN A 430 0.77 -5.50 21.20
CA GLN A 430 -0.67 -5.45 20.90
C GLN A 430 -1.12 -6.63 20.04
N ASN A 431 -0.34 -7.01 19.03
CA ASN A 431 -0.64 -8.18 18.18
C ASN A 431 -0.59 -9.48 18.99
N ALA A 432 0.37 -9.61 19.91
CA ALA A 432 0.45 -10.75 20.82
C ALA A 432 -0.75 -10.81 21.77
N VAL A 433 -1.19 -9.66 22.33
CA VAL A 433 -2.40 -9.58 23.16
C VAL A 433 -3.65 -9.96 22.37
N LYS A 434 -3.82 -9.45 21.14
CA LYS A 434 -4.94 -9.82 20.27
C LYS A 434 -4.94 -11.31 19.95
N THR A 435 -3.76 -11.90 19.71
CA THR A 435 -3.60 -13.35 19.48
C THR A 435 -4.01 -14.14 20.72
N PHE A 436 -3.54 -13.73 21.89
CA PHE A 436 -3.87 -14.35 23.17
C PHE A 436 -5.38 -14.29 23.47
N GLN A 437 -6.00 -13.11 23.30
CA GLN A 437 -7.44 -12.94 23.49
C GLN A 437 -8.24 -13.85 22.55
N ARG A 438 -7.83 -13.96 21.29
CA ARG A 438 -8.46 -14.86 20.31
C ARG A 438 -8.37 -16.32 20.74
N THR A 439 -7.21 -16.79 21.18
CA THR A 439 -7.02 -18.19 21.58
C THR A 439 -7.72 -18.54 22.89
N HIS A 440 -7.95 -17.55 23.75
CA HIS A 440 -8.63 -17.71 25.04
C HIS A 440 -10.10 -17.28 25.00
N ARG A 441 -10.66 -17.09 23.79
CA ARG A 441 -12.08 -16.73 23.56
C ARG A 441 -12.53 -15.47 24.32
N LEU A 442 -11.62 -14.52 24.49
CA LEU A 442 -11.91 -13.20 25.02
C LEU A 442 -12.25 -12.22 23.89
N PRO A 443 -12.94 -11.10 24.18
CA PRO A 443 -13.03 -9.99 23.25
C PRO A 443 -11.63 -9.55 22.77
N VAL A 444 -11.43 -9.53 21.44
CA VAL A 444 -10.12 -9.24 20.82
C VAL A 444 -9.90 -7.73 20.72
N THR A 445 -9.77 -7.08 21.87
CA THR A 445 -9.64 -5.62 22.01
C THR A 445 -8.20 -5.15 21.77
N GLY A 446 -7.21 -6.01 21.94
CA GLY A 446 -5.79 -5.64 22.01
C GLY A 446 -5.42 -4.80 23.24
N VAL A 447 -6.33 -4.72 24.22
CA VAL A 447 -6.17 -4.06 25.51
C VAL A 447 -6.16 -5.14 26.59
N VAL A 448 -5.20 -5.09 27.51
CA VAL A 448 -5.18 -5.99 28.67
C VAL A 448 -5.98 -5.33 29.78
N ASP A 449 -7.22 -5.77 29.93
CA ASP A 449 -8.14 -5.44 31.02
C ASP A 449 -8.12 -6.53 32.11
N THR A 450 -8.99 -6.40 33.11
CA THR A 450 -9.09 -7.37 34.22
C THR A 450 -9.32 -8.80 33.72
N ALA A 451 -10.20 -9.00 32.73
CA ALA A 451 -10.49 -10.33 32.18
C ALA A 451 -9.26 -10.91 31.46
N THR A 452 -8.54 -10.09 30.71
CA THR A 452 -7.30 -10.49 30.03
C THR A 452 -6.20 -10.81 31.04
N TRP A 453 -6.06 -10.05 32.14
CA TRP A 453 -5.13 -10.36 33.21
C TRP A 453 -5.45 -11.68 33.92
N VAL A 454 -6.72 -11.92 34.24
CA VAL A 454 -7.17 -13.19 34.83
C VAL A 454 -6.81 -14.36 33.92
N ALA A 455 -7.09 -14.25 32.62
CA ALA A 455 -6.72 -15.28 31.65
C ALA A 455 -5.20 -15.48 31.54
N LEU A 456 -4.39 -14.44 31.75
CA LEU A 456 -2.93 -14.53 31.83
C LEU A 456 -2.44 -15.17 33.14
N GLY A 457 -3.34 -15.40 34.11
CA GLY A 457 -3.10 -16.07 35.38
C GLY A 457 -3.04 -15.14 36.60
N ALA A 458 -3.45 -13.87 36.48
CA ALA A 458 -3.37 -12.86 37.54
C ALA A 458 -4.39 -13.01 38.69
#